data_AF-A0A945D6F9-F1
#
_entry.id   AF-A0A945D6F9-F1
#
_cell.length_a   1.000
_cell.length_b   1.000
_cell.length_c   1.000
_cell.angle_alpha   90.00
_cell.angle_beta   90.00
_cell.angle_gamma   90.00
#
_symmetry.space_group_name_H-M   'P 1'
#
loop_
_entity.id
_entity.type
_entity.pdbx_description
1 polymer ?
#
loop_
_entity_poly.entity_id
_entity_poly.type
_entity_poly.pdbx_seq_one_letter_code
_entity_poly.pdbx_strand_id
1 'polypeptide(L)'
;MSENTGLEYAPRGLVGVLTPQANTTVEPEYAIWMPPGYAWINARMTSDKNSIAERLVDYTNALDDHMKQFANAPVQSVAFGTTGASYLIGREREDQMIAAFQQRYGIPLVMAATAICAALKHLGATRIGLVSPYPPDLTDKSIEYWQSRDLDVITVSSAYNDTGAFHPIYALTGSPVSDALEPLLDRDDLDAILLLGTGMPTVYPLKAALGRTSVPMMSCMLALVWASVAAIDPDQDTPAALQTWLGGEHWRAD
;
A
#
# COMPACT_ATOMS: atom_id res chain seq x y z
N MET A 1 -0.39 10.69 -23.17
CA MET A 1 0.12 9.48 -23.84
C MET A 1 1.51 9.22 -23.30
N SER A 2 1.67 8.23 -22.42
CA SER A 2 2.99 7.80 -21.97
C SER A 2 3.81 7.31 -23.19
N GLU A 3 5.09 7.65 -23.24
CA GLU A 3 5.99 7.11 -24.25
C GLU A 3 6.02 5.59 -24.14
N ASN A 4 5.92 4.89 -25.27
CA ASN A 4 6.04 3.44 -25.33
C ASN A 4 7.39 3.04 -24.73
N THR A 5 7.37 2.24 -23.66
CA THR A 5 8.56 1.82 -22.90
C THR A 5 9.54 0.98 -23.72
N GLY A 6 9.12 0.48 -24.90
CA GLY A 6 9.88 -0.47 -25.70
C GLY A 6 9.88 -1.89 -25.11
N LEU A 7 9.12 -2.13 -24.03
CA LEU A 7 8.95 -3.44 -23.40
C LEU A 7 7.67 -4.13 -23.91
N GLU A 8 7.82 -5.31 -24.51
CA GLU A 8 6.71 -6.10 -25.07
C GLU A 8 5.57 -6.34 -24.06
N TYR A 9 5.92 -6.68 -22.82
CA TYR A 9 4.96 -7.05 -21.77
C TYR A 9 4.62 -5.90 -20.80
N ALA A 10 5.19 -4.72 -21.02
CA ALA A 10 4.96 -3.54 -20.18
C ALA A 10 4.86 -2.24 -21.01
N PRO A 11 4.12 -2.23 -22.14
CA PRO A 11 4.17 -1.12 -23.10
C PRO A 11 3.69 0.22 -22.53
N ARG A 12 2.92 0.21 -21.44
CA ARG A 12 2.41 1.42 -20.75
C ARG A 12 3.23 1.81 -19.53
N GLY A 13 4.01 0.89 -18.95
CA GLY A 13 4.80 1.18 -17.75
C GLY A 13 5.40 -0.05 -17.07
N LEU A 14 6.63 0.09 -16.55
CA LEU A 14 7.27 -0.90 -15.68
C LEU A 14 7.49 -0.34 -14.27
N VAL A 15 6.96 -1.02 -13.26
CA VAL A 15 7.13 -0.68 -11.84
C VAL A 15 8.20 -1.56 -11.19
N GLY A 16 9.13 -0.97 -10.44
CA GLY A 16 9.98 -1.71 -9.51
C GLY A 16 9.29 -1.86 -8.16
N VAL A 17 9.16 -3.06 -7.62
CA VAL A 17 8.49 -3.32 -6.34
C VAL A 17 9.52 -3.79 -5.31
N LEU A 18 9.61 -3.06 -4.20
CA LEU A 18 10.47 -3.40 -3.06
C LEU A 18 9.63 -4.11 -1.99
N THR A 19 9.78 -5.43 -1.88
CA THR A 19 8.97 -6.28 -0.99
C THR A 19 9.76 -6.68 0.26
N PRO A 20 9.21 -6.56 1.48
CA PRO A 20 9.87 -7.05 2.70
C PRO A 20 10.23 -8.55 2.61
N GLN A 21 11.35 -8.96 3.20
CA GLN A 21 11.96 -10.30 3.00
C GLN A 21 11.04 -11.51 3.15
N ALA A 22 10.06 -11.46 4.06
CA ALA A 22 9.17 -12.56 4.36
C ALA A 22 7.71 -12.30 3.95
N ASN A 23 7.43 -11.16 3.32
CA ASN A 23 6.08 -10.81 2.91
C ASN A 23 5.64 -11.68 1.72
N THR A 24 4.48 -12.33 1.82
CA THR A 24 3.92 -13.21 0.79
C THR A 24 2.67 -12.63 0.10
N THR A 25 2.29 -11.40 0.44
CA THR A 25 1.04 -10.75 0.02
C THR A 25 1.28 -9.67 -1.05
N VAL A 26 2.40 -8.94 -0.98
CA VAL A 26 2.71 -7.85 -1.92
C VAL A 26 2.71 -8.33 -3.36
N GLU A 27 3.45 -9.39 -3.67
CA GLU A 27 3.58 -9.87 -5.06
C GLU A 27 2.25 -10.44 -5.62
N PRO A 28 1.49 -11.29 -4.89
CA PRO A 28 0.17 -11.71 -5.38
C PRO A 28 -0.82 -10.56 -5.57
N GLU A 29 -0.91 -9.61 -4.63
CA GLU A 29 -1.85 -8.49 -4.77
C GLU A 29 -1.45 -7.51 -5.89
N TYR A 30 -0.14 -7.31 -6.12
CA TYR A 30 0.34 -6.63 -7.33
C TYR A 30 -0.07 -7.38 -8.60
N ALA A 31 0.03 -8.71 -8.64
CA ALA A 31 -0.39 -9.50 -9.80
C ALA A 31 -1.90 -9.36 -10.10
N ILE A 32 -2.72 -9.30 -9.05
CA ILE A 32 -4.19 -9.21 -9.16
C ILE A 32 -4.64 -7.83 -9.64
N TRP A 33 -4.02 -6.76 -9.12
CA TRP A 33 -4.45 -5.38 -9.38
C TRP A 33 -3.69 -4.67 -10.50
N MET A 34 -2.58 -5.20 -11.00
CA MET A 34 -1.87 -4.55 -12.10
C MET A 34 -2.71 -4.55 -13.39
N PRO A 35 -3.05 -3.38 -13.96
CA PRO A 35 -3.86 -3.30 -15.16
C PRO A 35 -3.10 -3.74 -16.43
N PRO A 36 -3.83 -4.16 -17.49
CA PRO A 36 -3.21 -4.51 -18.76
C PRO A 36 -2.30 -3.40 -19.32
N GLY A 37 -1.15 -3.82 -19.86
CA GLY A 37 -0.15 -2.93 -20.45
C GLY A 37 0.90 -2.43 -19.45
N TYR A 38 0.69 -2.62 -18.16
CA TYR A 38 1.70 -2.39 -17.13
C TYR A 38 2.26 -3.72 -16.63
N ALA A 39 3.50 -3.70 -16.18
CA ALA A 39 4.10 -4.82 -15.48
C ALA A 39 4.88 -4.34 -14.26
N TRP A 40 5.33 -5.29 -13.46
CA TRP A 40 6.20 -5.04 -12.34
C TRP A 40 7.30 -6.10 -12.25
N ILE A 41 8.44 -5.70 -11.70
CA ILE A 41 9.53 -6.58 -11.30
C ILE A 41 9.83 -6.35 -9.83
N ASN A 42 10.33 -7.36 -9.13
CA ASN A 42 10.45 -7.34 -7.68
C ASN A 42 11.90 -7.47 -7.21
N ALA A 43 12.18 -6.78 -6.11
CA ALA A 43 13.40 -6.89 -5.33
C ALA A 43 13.04 -7.03 -3.85
N ARG A 44 13.78 -7.87 -3.13
CA ARG A 44 13.49 -8.15 -1.71
C ARG A 44 14.32 -7.24 -0.82
N MET A 45 13.64 -6.54 0.08
CA MET A 45 14.27 -5.79 1.15
C MET A 45 14.61 -6.74 2.29
N THR A 46 15.90 -7.02 2.49
CA THR A 46 16.40 -7.93 3.52
C THR A 46 17.07 -7.16 4.63
N SER A 47 16.83 -7.58 5.87
CA SER A 47 17.41 -7.00 7.08
C SER A 47 17.73 -8.13 8.07
N ASP A 48 18.86 -8.01 8.75
CA ASP A 48 19.34 -8.94 9.77
C ASP A 48 18.86 -8.58 11.19
N LYS A 49 18.11 -7.48 11.34
CA LYS A 49 17.57 -7.05 12.63
C LYS A 49 16.63 -8.10 13.22
N ASN A 50 16.52 -8.11 14.54
CA ASN A 50 15.77 -9.14 15.25
C ASN A 50 14.27 -8.82 15.33
N SER A 51 13.92 -7.53 15.51
CA SER A 51 12.52 -7.12 15.62
C SER A 51 11.95 -6.62 14.30
N ILE A 52 10.62 -6.74 14.14
CA ILE A 52 9.91 -6.21 12.97
C ILE A 52 10.10 -4.68 12.86
N ALA A 53 10.02 -3.96 13.99
CA ALA A 53 10.17 -2.51 14.01
C ALA A 53 11.56 -2.06 13.53
N GLU A 54 12.63 -2.70 14.00
CA GLU A 54 13.99 -2.39 13.55
C GLU A 54 14.17 -2.70 12.07
N ARG A 55 13.63 -3.82 11.58
CA ARG A 55 13.68 -4.16 10.13
C ARG A 55 12.97 -3.13 9.28
N LEU A 56 11.79 -2.67 9.72
CA LEU A 56 11.01 -1.66 8.99
C LEU A 56 11.79 -0.35 8.82
N VAL A 57 12.50 0.09 9.86
CA VAL A 57 13.40 1.26 9.77
C VAL A 57 14.62 0.95 8.89
N ASP A 58 15.21 -0.24 9.06
CA ASP A 58 16.39 -0.66 8.29
C ASP A 58 16.12 -0.70 6.77
N TYR A 59 14.96 -1.20 6.34
CA TYR A 59 14.54 -1.18 4.93
C TYR A 59 14.55 0.23 4.34
N THR A 60 14.17 1.25 5.12
CA THR A 60 14.17 2.65 4.64
C THR A 60 15.59 3.21 4.57
N ASN A 61 16.45 2.85 5.52
CA ASN A 61 17.85 3.29 5.54
C ASN A 61 18.66 2.64 4.41
N ALA A 62 18.32 1.42 4.02
CA ALA A 62 18.99 0.64 2.97
C ALA A 62 18.34 0.78 1.57
N LEU A 63 17.49 1.79 1.35
CA LEU A 63 16.76 1.99 0.09
C LEU A 63 17.68 1.99 -1.14
N ASP A 64 18.80 2.70 -1.10
CA ASP A 64 19.78 2.76 -2.20
C ASP A 64 20.41 1.39 -2.50
N ASP A 65 20.59 0.54 -1.47
CA ASP A 65 21.12 -0.81 -1.63
C ASP A 65 20.08 -1.75 -2.25
N HIS A 66 18.82 -1.62 -1.86
CA HIS A 66 17.72 -2.38 -2.45
C HIS A 66 17.56 -2.05 -3.94
N MET A 67 17.72 -0.79 -4.32
CA MET A 67 17.65 -0.34 -5.73
C MET A 67 18.67 -1.03 -6.65
N LYS A 68 19.82 -1.48 -6.13
CA LYS A 68 20.83 -2.19 -6.93
C LYS A 68 20.29 -3.47 -7.55
N GLN A 69 19.26 -4.08 -6.96
CA GLN A 69 18.63 -5.31 -7.45
C GLN A 69 17.91 -5.12 -8.79
N PHE A 70 17.45 -3.91 -9.11
CA PHE A 70 16.84 -3.62 -10.42
C PHE A 70 17.88 -3.37 -11.52
N ALA A 71 19.16 -3.22 -11.16
CA ALA A 71 20.26 -2.93 -12.09
C ALA A 71 19.91 -1.80 -13.08
N ASN A 72 19.87 -2.11 -14.37
CA ASN A 72 19.52 -1.17 -15.45
C ASN A 72 18.12 -1.43 -16.05
N ALA A 73 17.25 -2.15 -15.34
CA ALA A 73 15.87 -2.30 -15.77
C ALA A 73 15.20 -0.90 -15.87
N PRO A 74 14.45 -0.62 -16.95
CA PRO A 74 13.87 0.69 -17.19
C PRO A 74 12.59 0.89 -16.37
N VAL A 75 12.70 0.77 -15.04
CA VAL A 75 11.61 1.05 -14.10
C VAL A 75 11.27 2.54 -14.15
N GLN A 76 9.98 2.88 -14.19
CA GLN A 76 9.49 4.26 -14.30
C GLN A 76 8.91 4.79 -13.00
N SER A 77 8.61 3.90 -12.05
CA SER A 77 8.31 4.20 -10.65
C SER A 77 8.80 3.06 -9.78
N VAL A 78 9.02 3.35 -8.50
CA VAL A 78 9.39 2.33 -7.49
C VAL A 78 8.40 2.36 -6.36
N ALA A 79 7.84 1.21 -6.03
CA ALA A 79 6.90 1.00 -4.95
C ALA A 79 7.60 0.42 -3.72
N PHE A 80 7.39 1.03 -2.57
CA PHE A 80 7.89 0.55 -1.28
C PHE A 80 6.79 -0.21 -0.55
N GLY A 81 6.87 -1.54 -0.60
CA GLY A 81 5.82 -2.49 -0.16
C GLY A 81 5.67 -2.64 1.35
N THR A 82 5.77 -1.55 2.11
CA THR A 82 5.51 -1.55 3.56
C THR A 82 4.94 -0.22 4.04
N THR A 83 3.77 -0.28 4.68
CA THR A 83 3.14 0.88 5.32
C THR A 83 3.67 1.10 6.73
N GLY A 84 4.08 0.03 7.43
CA GLY A 84 4.55 0.11 8.81
C GLY A 84 5.83 0.94 8.96
N ALA A 85 6.67 0.99 7.92
CA ALA A 85 7.87 1.81 7.91
C ALA A 85 7.54 3.30 8.08
N SER A 86 6.50 3.79 7.41
CA SER A 86 6.03 5.17 7.48
C SER A 86 5.68 5.59 8.91
N TYR A 87 5.01 4.71 9.66
CA TYR A 87 4.62 4.99 11.06
C TYR A 87 5.84 5.15 11.98
N LEU A 88 6.94 4.44 11.68
CA LEU A 88 8.13 4.44 12.52
C LEU A 88 9.09 5.60 12.16
N ILE A 89 9.21 5.94 10.88
CA ILE A 89 10.08 7.03 10.44
C ILE A 89 9.41 8.40 10.58
N GLY A 90 8.07 8.44 10.54
CA GLY A 90 7.27 9.67 10.63
C GLY A 90 7.15 10.43 9.31
N ARG A 91 6.18 11.35 9.26
CA ARG A 91 5.82 12.18 8.10
C ARG A 91 7.03 12.90 7.50
N GLU A 92 7.78 13.64 8.31
CA GLU A 92 8.86 14.51 7.82
C GLU A 92 9.98 13.69 7.17
N ARG A 93 10.35 12.57 7.80
CA ARG A 93 11.42 11.71 7.27
C ARG A 93 10.99 10.99 6.01
N GLU A 94 9.75 10.53 5.94
CA GLU A 94 9.18 9.92 4.75
C GLU A 94 9.16 10.90 3.56
N ASP A 95 8.69 12.12 3.78
CA ASP A 95 8.63 13.16 2.73
C ASP A 95 10.04 13.51 2.23
N GLN A 96 11.02 13.64 3.13
CA GLN A 96 12.42 13.85 2.77
C GLN A 96 13.00 12.69 1.96
N MET A 97 12.68 11.45 2.34
CA MET A 97 13.15 10.26 1.65
C MET A 97 12.59 10.18 0.22
N ILE A 98 11.29 10.42 0.04
CA ILE A 98 10.65 10.45 -1.29
C ILE A 98 11.29 11.53 -2.17
N ALA A 99 11.48 12.75 -1.64
CA ALA A 99 12.09 13.85 -2.38
C ALA A 99 13.55 13.55 -2.77
N ALA A 100 14.35 13.01 -1.83
CA ALA A 100 15.74 12.64 -2.09
C ALA A 100 15.86 11.51 -3.13
N PHE A 101 14.96 10.53 -3.08
CA PHE A 101 14.91 9.46 -4.06
C PHE A 101 14.62 10.00 -5.47
N GLN A 102 13.59 10.83 -5.62
CA GLN A 102 13.24 11.44 -6.90
C GLN A 102 14.40 12.27 -7.47
N GLN A 103 15.08 13.04 -6.63
CA GLN A 103 16.24 13.83 -7.04
C GLN A 103 17.40 12.94 -7.54
N ARG A 104 17.61 11.78 -6.89
CA ARG A 104 18.72 10.87 -7.19
C ARG A 104 18.46 10.02 -8.42
N TYR A 105 17.28 9.42 -8.53
CA TYR A 105 16.97 8.40 -9.54
C TYR A 105 16.16 8.95 -10.70
N GLY A 106 15.58 10.15 -10.58
CA GLY A 106 14.76 10.76 -11.63
C GLY A 106 13.39 10.12 -11.82
N ILE A 107 13.02 9.14 -10.98
CA ILE A 107 11.73 8.43 -11.03
C ILE A 107 11.04 8.47 -9.65
N PRO A 108 9.70 8.36 -9.60
CA PRO A 108 8.95 8.46 -8.34
C PRO A 108 9.17 7.28 -7.40
N LEU A 109 9.30 7.58 -6.11
CA LEU A 109 9.13 6.60 -5.03
C LEU A 109 7.70 6.70 -4.49
N VAL A 110 6.97 5.59 -4.56
CA VAL A 110 5.62 5.46 -4.04
C VAL A 110 5.66 4.67 -2.73
N MET A 111 5.40 5.35 -1.62
CA MET A 111 5.26 4.72 -0.31
C MET A 111 3.80 4.35 -0.08
N ALA A 112 3.52 3.20 0.55
CA ALA A 112 2.14 2.74 0.76
C ALA A 112 1.29 3.75 1.55
N ALA A 113 1.87 4.45 2.53
CA ALA A 113 1.14 5.40 3.35
C ALA A 113 0.83 6.72 2.61
N THR A 114 1.78 7.25 1.84
CA THR A 114 1.54 8.45 1.02
C THR A 114 0.64 8.15 -0.18
N ALA A 115 0.64 6.92 -0.69
CA ALA A 115 -0.33 6.45 -1.69
C ALA A 115 -1.77 6.51 -1.16
N ILE A 116 -2.00 6.08 0.09
CA ILE A 116 -3.30 6.25 0.76
C ILE A 116 -3.67 7.73 0.86
N CYS A 117 -2.74 8.59 1.31
CA CYS A 117 -2.99 10.02 1.44
C CYS A 117 -3.40 10.66 0.09
N ALA A 118 -2.74 10.27 -1.01
CA ALA A 118 -3.06 10.75 -2.35
C ALA A 118 -4.46 10.30 -2.80
N ALA A 119 -4.83 9.05 -2.55
CA ALA A 119 -6.16 8.55 -2.87
C ALA A 119 -7.25 9.23 -2.02
N LEU A 120 -7.05 9.39 -0.71
CA LEU A 120 -7.99 10.10 0.17
C LEU A 120 -8.20 11.56 -0.25
N LYS A 121 -7.14 12.21 -0.76
CA LYS A 121 -7.25 13.57 -1.31
C LYS A 121 -8.18 13.62 -2.53
N HIS A 122 -8.12 12.65 -3.44
CA HIS A 122 -9.06 12.55 -4.57
C HIS A 122 -10.50 12.27 -4.12
N LEU A 123 -10.67 11.57 -3.01
CA LEU A 123 -11.97 11.29 -2.40
C LEU A 123 -12.51 12.46 -1.56
N GLY A 124 -11.68 13.44 -1.22
CA GLY A 124 -12.03 14.50 -0.26
C GLY A 124 -12.28 13.96 1.16
N ALA A 125 -11.70 12.81 1.50
CA ALA A 125 -11.93 12.09 2.75
C ALA A 125 -10.92 12.50 3.84
N THR A 126 -11.41 12.83 5.04
CA THR A 126 -10.56 13.16 6.19
C THR A 126 -10.85 12.31 7.42
N ARG A 127 -12.08 11.83 7.59
CA ARG A 127 -12.50 10.95 8.69
C ARG A 127 -12.38 9.49 8.26
N ILE A 128 -11.48 8.74 8.89
CA ILE A 128 -11.13 7.39 8.46
C ILE A 128 -11.43 6.34 9.54
N GLY A 129 -11.89 5.17 9.09
CA GLY A 129 -11.93 3.95 9.88
C GLY A 129 -10.77 3.03 9.49
N LEU A 130 -10.15 2.37 10.45
CA LEU A 130 -8.99 1.50 10.23
C LEU A 130 -9.32 0.05 10.52
N VAL A 131 -8.93 -0.86 9.63
CA VAL A 131 -8.75 -2.28 9.93
C VAL A 131 -7.25 -2.53 10.13
N SER A 132 -6.85 -2.76 11.38
CA SER A 132 -5.44 -2.89 11.77
C SER A 132 -5.04 -4.36 11.98
N PRO A 133 -4.03 -4.88 11.26
CA PRO A 133 -3.47 -6.21 11.51
C PRO A 133 -2.34 -6.20 12.55
N TYR A 134 -2.13 -5.08 13.24
CA TYR A 134 -0.94 -4.87 14.05
C TYR A 134 -1.18 -5.12 15.53
N PRO A 135 -0.13 -5.46 16.30
CA PRO A 135 -0.20 -5.37 17.75
C PRO A 135 -0.55 -3.94 18.21
N PRO A 136 -1.02 -3.76 19.46
CA PRO A 136 -1.50 -2.45 19.95
C PRO A 136 -0.46 -1.33 19.81
N ASP A 137 0.80 -1.59 20.12
CA ASP A 137 1.89 -0.60 20.06
C ASP A 137 2.14 -0.05 18.65
N LEU A 138 2.09 -0.92 17.63
CA LEU A 138 2.23 -0.50 16.24
C LEU A 138 0.93 0.12 15.70
N THR A 139 -0.23 -0.30 16.22
CA THR A 139 -1.51 0.36 15.92
C THR A 139 -1.50 1.80 16.42
N ASP A 140 -1.06 2.07 17.65
CA ASP A 140 -0.98 3.42 18.22
C ASP A 140 -0.08 4.33 17.36
N LYS A 141 1.08 3.83 16.93
CA LYS A 141 1.97 4.55 16.01
C LYS A 141 1.33 4.84 14.65
N SER A 142 0.51 3.92 14.14
CA SER A 142 -0.23 4.14 12.91
C SER A 142 -1.25 5.28 13.07
N ILE A 143 -1.95 5.34 14.20
CA ILE A 143 -2.90 6.42 14.50
C ILE A 143 -2.18 7.78 14.55
N GLU A 144 -1.06 7.85 15.28
CA GLU A 144 -0.22 9.06 15.37
C GLU A 144 0.23 9.52 13.98
N TYR A 145 0.66 8.59 13.13
CA TYR A 145 1.06 8.90 11.76
C TYR A 145 -0.10 9.45 10.92
N TRP A 146 -1.27 8.81 10.94
CA TRP A 146 -2.41 9.29 10.15
C TRP A 146 -2.89 10.66 10.62
N GLN A 147 -2.91 10.89 11.93
CA GLN A 147 -3.18 12.23 12.51
C GLN A 147 -2.14 13.25 12.09
N SER A 148 -0.85 12.88 12.05
CA SER A 148 0.20 13.76 11.52
C SER A 148 0.03 14.07 10.03
N ARG A 149 -0.75 13.27 9.29
CA ARG A 149 -1.14 13.46 7.88
C ARG A 149 -2.47 14.19 7.72
N ASP A 150 -2.94 14.86 8.78
CA ASP A 150 -4.16 15.67 8.78
C ASP A 150 -5.45 14.82 8.58
N LEU A 151 -5.43 13.56 9.05
CA LEU A 151 -6.57 12.64 9.02
C LEU A 151 -7.11 12.36 10.43
N ASP A 152 -8.44 12.32 10.55
CA ASP A 152 -9.15 12.00 11.79
C ASP A 152 -9.45 10.50 11.86
N VAL A 153 -8.72 9.78 12.71
CA VAL A 153 -9.01 8.35 12.97
C VAL A 153 -10.21 8.23 13.91
N ILE A 154 -11.36 7.88 13.34
CA ILE A 154 -12.64 7.78 14.08
C ILE A 154 -12.75 6.45 14.83
N THR A 155 -12.31 5.37 14.20
CA THR A 155 -12.43 4.03 14.77
C THR A 155 -11.35 3.12 14.24
N VAL A 156 -10.97 2.14 15.07
CA VAL A 156 -10.03 1.08 14.72
C VAL A 156 -10.67 -0.25 15.08
N SER A 157 -10.70 -1.15 14.11
CA SER A 157 -11.05 -2.55 14.28
C SER A 157 -9.82 -3.42 14.07
N SER A 158 -9.63 -4.42 14.92
CA SER A 158 -8.43 -5.24 14.93
C SER A 158 -8.63 -6.54 14.16
N ALA A 159 -7.80 -6.77 13.16
CA ALA A 159 -7.59 -8.06 12.52
C ALA A 159 -6.34 -8.79 13.09
N TYR A 160 -5.68 -8.21 14.09
CA TYR A 160 -4.49 -8.81 14.70
C TYR A 160 -4.85 -10.12 15.40
N ASN A 161 -4.10 -11.16 15.09
CA ASN A 161 -4.19 -12.46 15.75
C ASN A 161 -2.77 -12.94 16.10
N ASP A 162 -2.48 -13.07 17.39
CA ASP A 162 -1.20 -13.60 17.87
C ASP A 162 -1.20 -15.13 17.71
N THR A 163 -0.75 -15.58 16.53
CA THR A 163 -0.65 -16.99 16.19
C THR A 163 0.67 -17.63 16.65
N GLY A 164 1.55 -16.88 17.33
CA GLY A 164 2.91 -17.31 17.63
C GLY A 164 3.82 -17.43 16.40
N ALA A 165 3.33 -17.06 15.21
CA ALA A 165 4.13 -16.97 14.00
C ALA A 165 5.17 -15.83 14.12
N PHE A 166 6.34 -16.02 13.52
CA PHE A 166 7.40 -15.01 13.52
C PHE A 166 6.96 -13.67 12.89
N HIS A 167 5.99 -13.72 11.98
CA HIS A 167 5.32 -12.55 11.39
C HIS A 167 3.80 -12.78 11.37
N PRO A 168 3.06 -12.42 12.44
CA PRO A 168 1.64 -12.73 12.57
C PRO A 168 0.80 -12.22 11.37
N ILE A 169 1.14 -11.06 10.83
CA ILE A 169 0.46 -10.48 9.67
C ILE A 169 0.54 -11.35 8.40
N TYR A 170 1.67 -12.04 8.14
CA TYR A 170 1.82 -12.86 6.92
C TYR A 170 1.10 -14.22 7.03
N ALA A 171 0.65 -14.58 8.22
CA ALA A 171 -0.17 -15.77 8.46
C ALA A 171 -1.67 -15.48 8.45
N LEU A 172 -2.08 -14.20 8.31
CA LEU A 172 -3.49 -13.84 8.25
C LEU A 172 -4.14 -14.41 6.99
N THR A 173 -5.41 -14.79 7.13
CA THR A 173 -6.29 -15.18 6.02
C THR A 173 -7.37 -14.13 5.84
N GLY A 174 -8.17 -14.22 4.78
CA GLY A 174 -9.24 -13.25 4.52
C GLY A 174 -10.36 -13.25 5.56
N SER A 175 -10.58 -14.33 6.31
CA SER A 175 -11.70 -14.41 7.26
C SER A 175 -11.54 -13.44 8.44
N PRO A 176 -10.44 -13.45 9.23
CA PRO A 176 -10.24 -12.44 10.28
C PRO A 176 -10.30 -11.00 9.79
N VAL A 177 -9.86 -10.75 8.55
CA VAL A 177 -9.91 -9.42 7.94
C VAL A 177 -11.35 -9.02 7.61
N SER A 178 -12.17 -9.96 7.15
CA SER A 178 -13.59 -9.73 6.89
C SER A 178 -14.35 -9.46 8.19
N ASP A 179 -14.07 -10.24 9.24
CA ASP A 179 -14.67 -10.06 10.56
C ASP A 179 -14.33 -8.69 11.16
N ALA A 180 -13.09 -8.23 10.97
CA ALA A 180 -12.65 -6.91 11.41
C ALA A 180 -13.24 -5.77 10.57
N LEU A 181 -13.51 -5.99 9.27
CA LEU A 181 -14.12 -5.00 8.39
C LEU A 181 -15.62 -4.82 8.66
N GLU A 182 -16.32 -5.89 8.97
CA GLU A 182 -17.78 -5.94 9.16
C GLU A 182 -18.35 -4.78 10.02
N PRO A 183 -17.84 -4.47 11.23
CA PRO A 183 -18.40 -3.40 12.07
C PRO A 183 -18.22 -1.99 11.49
N LEU A 184 -17.36 -1.81 10.47
CA LEU A 184 -17.14 -0.50 9.84
C LEU A 184 -18.12 -0.24 8.68
N LEU A 185 -18.76 -1.28 8.12
CA LEU A 185 -19.59 -1.16 6.91
C LEU A 185 -20.87 -0.34 7.15
N ASP A 186 -21.42 -0.41 8.36
CA ASP A 186 -22.67 0.27 8.75
C ASP A 186 -22.44 1.68 9.32
N ARG A 187 -21.21 2.22 9.27
CA ARG A 187 -20.89 3.53 9.82
C ARG A 187 -21.16 4.66 8.81
N ASP A 188 -21.81 5.73 9.27
CA ASP A 188 -22.13 6.94 8.50
C ASP A 188 -21.23 8.14 8.84
N ASP A 189 -20.37 8.00 9.85
CA ASP A 189 -19.41 9.01 10.29
C ASP A 189 -18.00 8.84 9.70
N LEU A 190 -17.84 7.92 8.75
CA LEU A 190 -16.59 7.67 8.03
C LEU A 190 -16.67 8.22 6.60
N ASP A 191 -15.60 8.89 6.16
CA ASP A 191 -15.42 9.28 4.76
C ASP A 191 -14.71 8.19 3.95
N ALA A 192 -13.91 7.35 4.61
CA ALA A 192 -13.26 6.18 4.01
C ALA A 192 -12.92 5.09 5.05
N ILE A 193 -12.80 3.84 4.60
CA ILE A 193 -12.31 2.71 5.39
C ILE A 193 -10.99 2.22 4.80
N LEU A 194 -9.97 2.09 5.65
CA LEU A 194 -8.63 1.68 5.26
C LEU A 194 -8.29 0.31 5.84
N LEU A 195 -7.89 -0.61 4.96
CA LEU A 195 -7.34 -1.91 5.37
C LEU A 195 -5.81 -1.81 5.39
N LEU A 196 -5.24 -1.82 6.59
CA LEU A 196 -3.83 -1.53 6.80
C LEU A 196 -2.92 -2.74 6.57
N GLY A 197 -1.66 -2.46 6.25
CA GLY A 197 -0.59 -3.45 6.21
C GLY A 197 -0.50 -4.23 4.90
N THR A 198 0.64 -4.10 4.23
CA THR A 198 0.95 -4.78 2.97
C THR A 198 1.14 -6.30 3.11
N GLY A 199 1.10 -6.83 4.33
CA GLY A 199 1.12 -8.27 4.58
C GLY A 199 -0.26 -8.87 4.79
N MET A 200 -1.28 -8.06 5.09
CA MET A 200 -2.64 -8.51 5.34
C MET A 200 -3.32 -8.77 3.99
N PRO A 201 -3.90 -9.97 3.73
CA PRO A 201 -4.60 -10.23 2.49
C PRO A 201 -5.95 -9.49 2.47
N THR A 202 -6.15 -8.65 1.46
CA THR A 202 -7.28 -7.71 1.39
C THR A 202 -8.16 -7.86 0.15
N VAL A 203 -7.70 -8.54 -0.90
CA VAL A 203 -8.49 -8.73 -2.14
C VAL A 203 -9.86 -9.36 -1.87
N TYR A 204 -9.92 -10.51 -1.20
CA TYR A 204 -11.19 -11.19 -0.91
C TYR A 204 -12.10 -10.38 0.03
N PRO A 205 -11.63 -9.88 1.19
CA PRO A 205 -12.44 -9.05 2.08
C PRO A 205 -13.02 -7.82 1.36
N LEU A 206 -12.22 -7.12 0.57
CA LEU A 206 -12.69 -5.96 -0.20
C LEU A 206 -13.75 -6.37 -1.24
N LYS A 207 -13.51 -7.45 -2.02
CA LYS A 207 -14.43 -7.89 -3.07
C LYS A 207 -15.78 -8.32 -2.48
N ALA A 208 -15.75 -9.01 -1.34
CA ALA A 208 -16.95 -9.41 -0.60
C ALA A 208 -17.70 -8.23 0.01
N ALA A 209 -17.01 -7.11 0.27
CA ALA A 209 -17.59 -5.89 0.83
C ALA A 209 -18.16 -4.92 -0.22
N LEU A 210 -17.80 -5.07 -1.50
CA LEU A 210 -18.28 -4.20 -2.58
C LEU A 210 -19.82 -4.13 -2.62
N GLY A 211 -20.36 -2.91 -2.67
CA GLY A 211 -21.80 -2.65 -2.71
C GLY A 211 -22.54 -2.83 -1.38
N ARG A 212 -21.84 -3.21 -0.29
CA ARG A 212 -22.45 -3.33 1.05
C ARG A 212 -22.43 -2.02 1.84
N THR A 213 -21.62 -1.05 1.42
CA THR A 213 -21.53 0.28 2.02
C THR A 213 -21.34 1.33 0.93
N SER A 214 -21.77 2.58 1.20
CA SER A 214 -21.46 3.73 0.36
C SER A 214 -20.11 4.37 0.71
N VAL A 215 -19.49 3.98 1.84
CA VAL A 215 -18.18 4.49 2.25
C VAL A 215 -17.10 3.83 1.39
N PRO A 216 -16.25 4.60 0.69
CA PRO A 216 -15.17 4.02 -0.12
C PRO A 216 -14.18 3.25 0.77
N MET A 217 -13.77 2.06 0.30
CA MET A 217 -12.85 1.18 1.00
C MET A 217 -11.59 0.97 0.18
N MET A 218 -10.43 0.95 0.84
CA MET A 218 -9.15 0.77 0.16
C MET A 218 -8.13 0.08 1.06
N SER A 219 -7.34 -0.83 0.52
CA SER A 219 -6.18 -1.37 1.23
C SER A 219 -4.91 -0.59 0.91
N CYS A 220 -3.91 -0.70 1.78
CA CYS A 220 -2.56 -0.19 1.49
C CYS A 220 -2.01 -0.71 0.17
N MET A 221 -2.32 -1.95 -0.18
CA MET A 221 -1.84 -2.57 -1.41
C MET A 221 -2.56 -2.03 -2.65
N LEU A 222 -3.90 -1.90 -2.61
CA LEU A 222 -4.64 -1.29 -3.71
C LEU A 222 -4.18 0.16 -3.96
N ALA A 223 -4.01 0.93 -2.89
CA ALA A 223 -3.49 2.29 -2.95
C ALA A 223 -2.08 2.32 -3.56
N LEU A 224 -1.19 1.43 -3.12
CA LEU A 224 0.19 1.35 -3.59
C LEU A 224 0.27 0.99 -5.08
N VAL A 225 -0.53 0.02 -5.55
CA VAL A 225 -0.58 -0.36 -6.97
C VAL A 225 -1.14 0.79 -7.81
N TRP A 226 -2.28 1.38 -7.40
CA TRP A 226 -2.87 2.54 -8.09
C TRP A 226 -1.88 3.70 -8.19
N ALA A 227 -1.26 4.10 -7.08
CA ALA A 227 -0.35 5.24 -7.04
C ALA A 227 0.94 4.97 -7.85
N SER A 228 1.40 3.71 -7.91
CA SER A 228 2.53 3.33 -8.78
C SER A 228 2.20 3.53 -10.25
N VAL A 229 0.99 3.14 -10.66
CA VAL A 229 0.52 3.31 -12.03
C VAL A 229 0.25 4.79 -12.33
N ALA A 230 -0.40 5.51 -11.42
CA ALA A 230 -0.69 6.94 -11.54
C ALA A 230 0.57 7.81 -11.64
N ALA A 231 1.65 7.40 -10.97
CA ALA A 231 2.96 8.05 -11.08
C ALA A 231 3.59 7.92 -12.48
N ILE A 232 3.20 6.91 -13.26
CA ILE A 232 3.66 6.67 -14.64
C ILE A 232 2.68 7.26 -15.66
N ASP A 233 1.38 7.11 -15.40
CA ASP A 233 0.29 7.52 -16.30
C ASP A 233 -0.67 8.49 -15.58
N PRO A 234 -0.55 9.81 -15.84
CA PRO A 234 -1.41 10.83 -15.25
C PRO A 234 -2.90 10.64 -15.52
N ASP A 235 -3.29 9.88 -16.56
CA ASP A 235 -4.71 9.58 -16.81
C ASP A 235 -5.31 8.69 -15.70
N GLN A 236 -4.46 8.02 -14.91
CA GLN A 236 -4.84 7.23 -13.74
C GLN A 236 -4.87 8.07 -12.44
N ASP A 237 -4.33 9.29 -12.45
CA ASP A 237 -4.29 10.22 -11.31
C ASP A 237 -5.50 11.18 -11.30
N THR A 238 -6.70 10.62 -11.41
CA THR A 238 -7.95 11.40 -11.39
C THR A 238 -8.98 10.78 -10.44
N PRO A 239 -9.93 11.57 -9.89
CA PRO A 239 -11.00 11.01 -9.07
C PRO A 239 -11.82 9.94 -9.79
N ALA A 240 -12.10 10.14 -11.09
CA ALA A 240 -12.85 9.17 -11.88
C ALA A 240 -12.09 7.85 -12.06
N ALA A 241 -10.79 7.92 -12.38
CA ALA A 241 -9.96 6.72 -12.48
C ALA A 241 -9.88 6.00 -11.14
N LEU A 242 -9.61 6.71 -10.03
CA LEU A 242 -9.58 6.11 -8.70
C LEU A 242 -10.88 5.37 -8.35
N GLN A 243 -12.05 5.92 -8.70
CA GLN A 243 -13.32 5.22 -8.49
C GLN A 243 -13.39 3.89 -9.23
N THR A 244 -12.85 3.79 -10.45
CA THR A 244 -12.73 2.50 -11.17
C THR A 244 -11.82 1.52 -10.45
N TRP A 245 -10.75 1.99 -9.80
CA TRP A 245 -9.87 1.15 -8.99
C TRP A 245 -10.57 0.60 -7.74
N LEU A 246 -11.35 1.44 -7.06
CA LEU A 246 -12.12 1.05 -5.88
C LEU A 246 -13.34 0.18 -6.21
N GLY A 247 -13.90 0.33 -7.42
CA GLY A 247 -15.10 -0.39 -7.86
C GLY A 247 -14.91 -1.87 -8.23
N GLY A 248 -13.67 -2.35 -8.30
CA GLY A 248 -13.39 -3.78 -8.49
C GLY A 248 -13.42 -4.31 -9.92
N GLU A 249 -13.68 -3.47 -10.93
CA GLU A 249 -13.96 -3.90 -12.32
C GLU A 249 -12.83 -4.73 -12.96
N HIS A 250 -11.57 -4.47 -12.57
CA HIS A 250 -10.40 -5.11 -13.16
C HIS A 250 -9.65 -6.07 -12.21
N TRP A 251 -10.21 -6.37 -11.03
CA TRP A 251 -9.54 -7.22 -10.04
C TRP A 251 -9.52 -8.67 -10.52
N ARG A 252 -8.35 -9.17 -10.94
CA ARG A 252 -8.17 -10.51 -11.52
C ARG A 252 -8.06 -11.60 -10.44
N ALA A 253 -9.06 -11.69 -9.56
CA ALA A 253 -9.03 -12.53 -8.37
C ALA A 253 -9.72 -13.91 -8.51
N ASP A 254 -10.01 -14.34 -9.74
CA ASP A 254 -10.74 -15.58 -10.05
C ASP A 254 -9.89 -16.57 -10.87
#